data_AF-A0A497IAQ0-F1
#
_entry.id   AF-A0A497IAQ0-F1
#
_cell.length_a   1.000
_cell.length_b   1.000
_cell.length_c   1.000
_cell.angle_alpha   90.00
_cell.angle_beta   90.00
_cell.angle_gamma   90.00
#
_symmetry.space_group_name_H-M   'P 1'
#
loop_
_entity.id
_entity.type
_entity.pdbx_description
1 polymer ?
#
loop_
_entity_poly.entity_id
_entity_poly.type
_entity_poly.pdbx_seq_one_letter_code
_entity_poly.pdbx_strand_id
1 'polypeptide(L)'
;VIFSYLVLAGSLGALQQSSDEQFEQLDEILETAQTSANSAGTMMGNSSVAIAANLGSALHSYADASDELASSLEDAGSILPLSEITDAANELRTSARSIRSAATELESMSDSMNSIAGDMQELHDELEASRQGLSNLRSTLELTFTALRTAHLFLSTAAILGLLALSSLGLAYLIDEFESEEQGGKEQKSY
;
A
#
# COMPACT_ATOMS: atom_id res chain seq x y z
N VAL A 1 0.70 -39.53 19.76
CA VAL A 1 1.55 -38.39 20.16
C VAL A 1 2.56 -38.04 19.07
N ILE A 2 3.57 -38.87 18.76
CA ILE A 2 4.59 -38.57 17.72
C ILE A 2 3.98 -38.30 16.33
N PHE A 3 2.97 -39.09 15.92
CA PHE A 3 2.28 -38.88 14.64
C PHE A 3 1.46 -37.57 14.61
N SER A 4 0.79 -37.24 15.70
CA SER A 4 0.08 -35.95 15.87
C SER A 4 1.04 -34.75 15.86
N TYR A 5 2.26 -34.95 16.37
CA TYR A 5 3.36 -33.97 16.37
C TYR A 5 3.92 -33.68 14.96
N LEU A 6 4.09 -34.72 14.13
CA LEU A 6 4.52 -34.57 12.73
C LEU A 6 3.49 -33.84 11.87
N VAL A 7 2.19 -34.11 12.09
CA VAL A 7 1.09 -33.42 11.41
C VAL A 7 1.04 -31.94 11.79
N LEU A 8 1.24 -31.60 13.08
CA LEU A 8 1.26 -30.21 13.53
C LEU A 8 2.47 -29.43 12.99
N ALA A 9 3.66 -30.00 13.02
CA ALA A 9 4.87 -29.37 12.46
C ALA A 9 4.77 -29.15 10.94
N GLY A 10 4.16 -30.09 10.20
CA GLY A 10 3.87 -29.94 8.78
C GLY A 10 2.88 -28.81 8.50
N SER A 11 1.83 -28.69 9.32
CA SER A 11 0.84 -27.61 9.18
C SER A 11 1.43 -26.22 9.46
N LEU A 12 2.40 -26.11 10.38
CA LEU A 12 3.05 -24.83 10.70
C LEU A 12 3.95 -24.35 9.56
N GLY A 13 4.66 -25.25 8.89
CA GLY A 13 5.46 -24.92 7.70
C GLY A 13 4.61 -24.48 6.51
N ALA A 14 3.48 -25.16 6.26
CA ALA A 14 2.54 -24.78 5.21
C ALA A 14 1.91 -23.39 5.47
N LEU A 15 1.65 -23.07 6.75
CA LEU A 15 1.08 -21.78 7.14
C LEU A 15 2.09 -20.63 6.98
N GLN A 16 3.36 -20.87 7.31
CA GLN A 16 4.44 -19.93 7.06
C GLN A 16 4.62 -19.68 5.56
N GLN A 17 4.69 -20.75 4.74
CA GLN A 17 4.81 -20.62 3.29
C GLN A 17 3.64 -19.83 2.68
N SER A 18 2.40 -20.15 3.06
CA SER A 18 1.23 -19.42 2.58
C SER A 18 1.26 -17.95 3.01
N SER A 19 1.81 -17.63 4.18
CA SER A 19 1.96 -16.25 4.63
C SER A 19 3.02 -15.50 3.80
N ASP A 20 4.15 -16.14 3.50
CA ASP A 20 5.22 -15.56 2.70
C ASP A 20 4.73 -15.25 1.27
N GLU A 21 4.00 -16.20 0.65
CA GLU A 21 3.39 -16.02 -0.68
C GLU A 21 2.38 -14.85 -0.71
N GLN A 22 1.58 -14.68 0.35
CA GLN A 22 0.63 -13.56 0.45
C GLN A 22 1.33 -12.22 0.61
N PHE A 23 2.40 -12.15 1.41
CA PHE A 23 3.17 -10.92 1.58
C PHE A 23 3.90 -10.53 0.30
N GLU A 24 4.40 -11.49 -0.48
CA GLU A 24 5.03 -11.25 -1.78
C GLU A 24 4.03 -10.66 -2.79
N GLN A 25 2.82 -11.24 -2.89
CA GLN A 25 1.76 -10.69 -3.75
C GLN A 25 1.35 -9.28 -3.34
N LEU A 26 1.26 -9.00 -2.03
CA LEU A 26 0.93 -7.66 -1.55
C LEU A 26 2.03 -6.65 -1.87
N ASP A 27 3.30 -7.04 -1.73
CA ASP A 27 4.43 -6.16 -2.07
C ASP A 27 4.44 -5.81 -3.58
N GLU A 28 4.17 -6.79 -4.45
CA GLU A 28 4.07 -6.58 -5.90
C GLU A 28 2.91 -5.64 -6.30
N ILE A 29 1.76 -5.77 -5.63
CA ILE A 29 0.61 -4.87 -5.82
C ILE A 29 0.97 -3.45 -5.38
N LEU A 30 1.60 -3.29 -4.22
CA LEU A 30 2.01 -1.99 -3.70
C LEU A 30 3.06 -1.34 -4.62
N GLU A 31 4.06 -2.09 -5.09
CA GLU A 31 5.06 -1.57 -6.03
C GLU A 31 4.45 -1.11 -7.37
N THR A 32 3.49 -1.89 -7.89
CA THR A 32 2.76 -1.53 -9.11
C THR A 32 1.94 -0.25 -8.92
N ALA A 33 1.22 -0.14 -7.79
CA ALA A 33 0.44 1.04 -7.46
C ALA A 33 1.33 2.28 -7.27
N GLN A 34 2.49 2.13 -6.62
CA GLN A 34 3.45 3.20 -6.39
C GLN A 34 4.04 3.73 -7.71
N THR A 35 4.41 2.80 -8.60
CA THR A 35 4.94 3.12 -9.93
C THR A 35 3.90 3.84 -10.79
N SER A 36 2.64 3.40 -10.71
CA SER A 36 1.52 4.03 -11.41
C SER A 36 1.26 5.45 -10.89
N ALA A 37 1.18 5.64 -9.58
CA ALA A 37 0.99 6.95 -8.94
C ALA A 37 2.12 7.93 -9.29
N ASN A 38 3.37 7.48 -9.23
CA ASN A 38 4.54 8.29 -9.59
C ASN A 38 4.52 8.70 -11.07
N SER A 39 4.15 7.78 -11.95
CA SER A 39 4.06 8.06 -13.39
C SER A 39 2.95 9.07 -13.68
N ALA A 40 1.78 8.92 -13.05
CA ALA A 40 0.66 9.85 -13.19
C ALA A 40 1.01 11.25 -12.65
N GLY A 41 1.57 11.33 -11.44
CA GLY A 41 1.99 12.59 -10.83
C GLY A 41 3.04 13.33 -11.67
N THR A 42 4.03 12.62 -12.21
CA THR A 42 5.08 13.22 -13.04
C THR A 42 4.53 13.73 -14.38
N MET A 43 3.63 12.98 -15.01
CA MET A 43 3.00 13.39 -16.28
C MET A 43 2.06 14.59 -16.10
N MET A 44 1.35 14.68 -14.98
CA MET A 44 0.41 15.77 -14.71
C MET A 44 1.06 17.03 -14.15
N GLY A 45 2.11 16.90 -13.33
CA GLY A 45 2.59 18.00 -12.49
C GLY A 45 3.37 19.10 -13.22
N ASN A 46 4.26 18.76 -14.16
CA ASN A 46 5.26 19.74 -14.62
C ASN A 46 4.99 20.35 -16.01
N SER A 47 4.51 19.57 -16.98
CA SER A 47 4.29 20.10 -18.34
C SER A 47 2.88 20.63 -18.55
N SER A 48 1.85 19.88 -18.16
CA SER A 48 0.45 20.27 -18.42
C SER A 48 0.03 21.53 -17.69
N VAL A 49 0.38 21.64 -16.40
CA VAL A 49 0.05 22.80 -15.55
C VAL A 49 0.74 24.06 -16.08
N ALA A 50 2.05 23.97 -16.37
CA ALA A 50 2.79 25.12 -16.91
C ALA A 50 2.29 25.56 -18.29
N ILE A 51 1.88 24.62 -19.15
CA ILE A 51 1.30 24.93 -20.46
C ILE A 51 -0.08 25.59 -20.29
N ALA A 52 -0.94 25.07 -19.41
CA ALA A 52 -2.27 25.63 -19.16
C ALA A 52 -2.19 27.05 -18.59
N ALA A 53 -1.31 27.29 -17.62
CA ALA A 53 -1.08 28.61 -17.05
C ALA A 53 -0.55 29.62 -18.08
N ASN A 54 0.45 29.23 -18.88
CA ASN A 54 1.01 30.10 -19.93
C ASN A 54 -0.02 30.41 -21.03
N LEU A 55 -0.83 29.41 -21.43
CA LEU A 55 -1.89 29.59 -22.41
C LEU A 55 -3.01 30.50 -21.88
N GLY A 56 -3.43 30.30 -20.63
CA GLY A 56 -4.43 31.16 -19.97
C GLY A 56 -3.99 32.62 -19.91
N SER A 57 -2.73 32.88 -19.54
CA SER A 57 -2.15 34.24 -19.53
C SER A 57 -2.11 34.86 -20.93
N ALA A 58 -1.69 34.09 -21.94
CA ALA A 58 -1.66 34.55 -23.32
C ALA A 58 -3.06 34.90 -23.86
N LEU A 59 -4.07 34.08 -23.54
CA LEU A 59 -5.46 34.33 -23.92
C LEU A 59 -6.03 35.57 -23.21
N HIS A 60 -5.71 35.80 -21.94
CA HIS A 60 -6.07 37.05 -21.25
C HIS A 60 -5.47 38.27 -21.94
N SER A 61 -4.18 38.24 -22.26
CA SER A 61 -3.51 39.34 -22.97
C SER A 61 -4.12 39.59 -24.35
N TYR A 62 -4.50 38.53 -25.08
CA TYR A 62 -5.18 38.67 -26.36
C TYR A 62 -6.59 39.27 -26.22
N ALA A 63 -7.35 38.88 -25.20
CA ALA A 63 -8.66 39.44 -24.91
C ALA A 63 -8.57 40.94 -24.57
N ASP A 64 -7.57 41.34 -23.77
CA ASP A 64 -7.33 42.74 -23.43
C ASP A 64 -6.98 43.58 -24.67
N ALA A 65 -6.07 43.08 -25.52
CA ALA A 65 -5.73 43.75 -26.78
C ALA A 65 -6.93 43.86 -27.74
N SER A 66 -7.81 42.85 -27.75
CA SER A 66 -9.04 42.85 -28.55
C SER A 66 -10.05 43.88 -28.03
N ASP A 67 -10.23 43.99 -26.71
CA ASP A 67 -11.09 45.02 -26.09
C ASP A 67 -10.56 46.44 -26.36
N GLU A 68 -9.24 46.62 -26.35
CA GLU A 68 -8.59 47.90 -26.64
C GLU A 68 -8.78 48.31 -28.12
N LEU A 69 -8.60 47.36 -29.05
CA LEU A 69 -8.87 47.58 -30.47
C LEU A 69 -10.36 47.86 -30.72
N ALA A 70 -11.28 47.18 -30.03
CA ALA A 70 -12.71 47.45 -30.12
C ALA A 70 -13.05 48.88 -29.67
N SER A 71 -12.42 49.34 -28.58
CA SER A 71 -12.58 50.71 -28.09
C SER A 71 -12.05 51.74 -29.10
N SER A 72 -10.90 51.47 -29.73
CA SER A 72 -10.35 52.33 -30.79
C SER A 72 -11.24 52.39 -32.04
N LEU A 73 -11.92 51.28 -32.40
CA LEU A 73 -12.87 51.27 -33.52
C LEU A 73 -14.13 52.06 -33.19
N GLU A 74 -14.63 51.97 -31.96
CA GLU A 74 -15.78 52.75 -31.49
C GLU A 74 -15.50 54.26 -31.54
N ASP A 75 -14.32 54.68 -31.08
CA ASP A 75 -13.86 56.07 -31.17
C ASP A 75 -13.81 56.56 -32.63
N ALA A 76 -13.33 55.72 -33.56
CA ALA A 76 -13.28 56.04 -34.99
C ALA A 76 -14.70 56.10 -35.62
N GLY A 77 -15.59 55.18 -35.24
CA GLY A 77 -16.99 55.15 -35.68
C GLY A 77 -17.80 56.33 -35.17
N SER A 78 -17.42 56.93 -34.03
CA SER A 78 -18.02 58.18 -33.56
C SER A 78 -17.68 59.38 -34.45
N ILE A 79 -16.59 59.32 -35.21
CA ILE A 79 -16.14 60.39 -36.13
C ILE A 79 -16.72 60.18 -37.53
N LEU A 80 -16.83 58.92 -37.97
CA LEU A 80 -17.36 58.52 -39.27
C LEU A 80 -18.52 57.54 -39.05
N PRO A 81 -19.78 57.93 -39.34
CA PRO A 81 -20.95 57.09 -39.05
C PRO A 81 -21.08 55.96 -40.08
N LEU A 82 -20.15 55.01 -40.06
CA LEU A 82 -20.26 53.72 -40.73
C LEU A 82 -20.71 52.70 -39.69
N SER A 83 -21.96 52.26 -39.80
CA SER A 83 -22.52 51.20 -38.93
C SER A 83 -21.64 49.95 -38.89
N GLU A 84 -20.94 49.67 -39.99
CA GLU A 84 -20.01 48.54 -40.14
C GLU A 84 -18.82 48.59 -39.15
N ILE A 85 -18.33 49.79 -38.79
CA ILE A 85 -17.23 49.95 -37.82
C ILE A 85 -17.71 49.64 -36.40
N THR A 86 -18.91 50.14 -36.06
CA THR A 86 -19.53 49.88 -34.76
C THR A 86 -19.87 48.40 -34.59
N ASP A 87 -20.38 47.74 -35.63
CA ASP A 87 -20.68 46.31 -35.60
C ASP A 87 -19.39 45.48 -35.43
N ALA A 88 -18.31 45.82 -36.15
CA ALA A 88 -17.01 45.17 -36.00
C ALA A 88 -16.43 45.34 -34.58
N ALA A 89 -16.58 46.53 -33.97
CA ALA A 89 -16.17 46.76 -32.58
C ALA A 89 -16.95 45.87 -31.60
N ASN A 90 -18.26 45.73 -31.80
CA ASN A 90 -19.13 44.89 -30.96
C ASN A 90 -18.81 43.40 -31.09
N GLU A 91 -18.56 42.91 -32.31
CA GLU A 91 -18.11 41.54 -32.55
C GLU A 91 -16.77 41.26 -31.88
N LEU A 92 -15.81 42.18 -31.99
CA LEU A 92 -14.50 42.04 -31.39
C LEU A 92 -14.57 41.98 -29.85
N ARG A 93 -15.40 42.82 -29.22
CA ARG A 93 -15.68 42.76 -27.77
C ARG A 93 -16.31 41.44 -27.34
N THR A 94 -17.23 40.93 -28.16
CA THR A 94 -17.89 39.64 -27.88
C THR A 94 -16.88 38.49 -27.96
N SER A 95 -15.98 38.54 -28.95
CA SER A 95 -14.87 37.61 -29.09
C SER A 95 -13.90 37.71 -27.90
N ALA A 96 -13.50 38.91 -27.50
CA ALA A 96 -12.65 39.17 -26.34
C ALA A 96 -13.23 38.57 -25.05
N ARG A 97 -14.54 38.78 -24.79
CA ARG A 97 -15.23 38.18 -23.64
C ARG A 97 -15.22 36.65 -23.67
N SER A 98 -15.45 36.07 -24.85
CA SER A 98 -15.43 34.61 -25.02
C SER A 98 -14.04 34.03 -24.75
N ILE A 99 -13.00 34.71 -25.24
CA ILE A 99 -11.60 34.32 -25.02
C ILE A 99 -11.23 34.44 -23.54
N ARG A 100 -11.65 35.51 -22.87
CA ARG A 100 -11.42 35.70 -21.42
C ARG A 100 -12.10 34.60 -20.60
N SER A 101 -13.32 34.21 -20.97
CA SER A 101 -14.02 33.07 -20.36
C SER A 101 -13.24 31.76 -20.54
N ALA A 102 -12.77 31.47 -21.76
CA ALA A 102 -11.97 30.27 -22.03
C ALA A 102 -10.65 30.27 -21.27
N ALA A 103 -10.02 31.43 -21.10
CA ALA A 103 -8.80 31.57 -20.30
C ALA A 103 -9.05 31.25 -18.82
N THR A 104 -10.15 31.74 -18.24
CA THR A 104 -10.55 31.43 -16.86
C THR A 104 -10.87 29.93 -16.67
N GLU A 105 -11.51 29.29 -17.64
CA GLU A 105 -11.73 27.84 -17.61
C GLU A 105 -10.42 27.05 -17.65
N LEU A 106 -9.46 27.46 -18.46
CA LEU A 106 -8.12 26.85 -18.52
C LEU A 106 -7.36 27.00 -17.19
N GLU A 107 -7.45 28.16 -16.55
CA GLU A 107 -6.86 28.40 -15.22
C GLU A 107 -7.49 27.48 -14.17
N SER A 108 -8.83 27.39 -14.13
CA SER A 108 -9.54 26.48 -13.23
C SER A 108 -9.17 25.01 -13.47
N MET A 109 -8.98 24.60 -14.73
CA MET A 109 -8.51 23.26 -15.06
C MET A 109 -7.07 23.03 -14.59
N SER A 110 -6.21 24.03 -14.69
CA SER A 110 -4.83 23.99 -14.17
C SER A 110 -4.81 23.80 -12.65
N ASP A 111 -5.66 24.53 -11.92
CA ASP A 111 -5.79 24.39 -10.47
C ASP A 111 -6.31 23.01 -10.06
N SER A 112 -7.30 22.49 -10.78
CA SER A 112 -7.82 21.14 -10.58
C SER A 112 -6.74 20.07 -10.83
N MET A 113 -5.95 20.22 -11.90
CA MET A 113 -4.81 19.33 -12.17
C MET A 113 -3.75 19.38 -11.08
N ASN A 114 -3.45 20.57 -10.53
CA ASN A 114 -2.54 20.72 -9.39
C ASN A 114 -3.08 20.02 -8.14
N SER A 115 -4.38 20.15 -7.84
CA SER A 115 -5.00 19.44 -6.73
C SER A 115 -4.88 17.93 -6.90
N ILE A 116 -5.20 17.39 -8.09
CA ILE A 116 -5.07 15.96 -8.39
C ILE A 116 -3.63 15.50 -8.24
N ALA A 117 -2.64 16.29 -8.69
CA ALA A 117 -1.24 15.97 -8.50
C ALA A 117 -0.84 15.92 -7.01
N GLY A 118 -1.39 16.84 -6.19
CA GLY A 118 -1.23 16.81 -4.74
C GLY A 118 -1.83 15.56 -4.10
N ASP A 119 -3.08 15.23 -4.44
CA ASP A 119 -3.77 14.03 -3.95
C ASP A 119 -3.01 12.74 -4.32
N MET A 120 -2.42 12.69 -5.53
CA MET A 120 -1.60 11.56 -5.98
C MET A 120 -0.30 11.43 -5.18
N GLN A 121 0.32 12.55 -4.77
CA GLN A 121 1.48 12.53 -3.90
C GLN A 121 1.12 12.04 -2.49
N GLU A 122 -0.02 12.47 -1.95
CA GLU A 122 -0.49 12.00 -0.64
C GLU A 122 -0.79 10.49 -0.68
N LEU A 123 -1.44 10.00 -1.75
CA LEU A 123 -1.64 8.57 -1.97
C LEU A 123 -0.31 7.79 -2.05
N HIS A 124 0.71 8.37 -2.68
CA HIS A 124 2.04 7.76 -2.73
C HIS A 124 2.63 7.61 -1.31
N ASP A 125 2.57 8.66 -0.51
CA ASP A 125 3.10 8.67 0.85
C ASP A 125 2.35 7.68 1.76
N GLU A 126 1.02 7.57 1.61
CA GLU A 126 0.19 6.61 2.35
C GLU A 126 0.50 5.15 1.96
N LEU A 127 0.75 4.92 0.67
CA LEU A 127 1.14 3.60 0.15
C LEU A 127 2.51 3.16 0.68
N GLU A 128 3.48 4.07 0.72
CA GLU A 128 4.80 3.84 1.29
C GLU A 128 4.71 3.54 2.80
N ALA A 129 3.90 4.29 3.54
CA ALA A 129 3.65 4.02 4.95
C ALA A 129 3.01 2.64 5.16
N SER A 130 2.06 2.25 4.30
CA SER A 130 1.44 0.91 4.32
C SER A 130 2.47 -0.20 4.06
N ARG A 131 3.39 0.01 3.10
CA ARG A 131 4.48 -0.94 2.80
C ARG A 131 5.41 -1.13 4.00
N GLN A 132 5.79 -0.05 4.67
CA GLN A 132 6.59 -0.11 5.89
C GLN A 132 5.85 -0.84 7.02
N GLY A 133 4.54 -0.58 7.16
CA GLY A 133 3.68 -1.29 8.10
C GLY A 133 3.65 -2.80 7.84
N LEU A 134 3.50 -3.20 6.58
CA LEU A 134 3.49 -4.59 6.14
C LEU A 134 4.83 -5.29 6.43
N SER A 135 5.94 -4.61 6.17
CA SER A 135 7.30 -5.11 6.47
C SER A 135 7.49 -5.37 7.97
N ASN A 136 7.05 -4.45 8.83
CA ASN A 136 7.11 -4.62 10.28
C ASN A 136 6.23 -5.78 10.76
N LEU A 137 5.04 -5.94 10.17
CA LEU A 137 4.14 -7.05 10.47
C LEU A 137 4.78 -8.39 10.09
N ARG A 138 5.36 -8.49 8.89
CA ARG A 138 6.09 -9.67 8.44
C ARG A 138 7.22 -10.05 9.38
N SER A 139 8.05 -9.08 9.77
CA SER A 139 9.15 -9.32 10.73
C SER A 139 8.63 -9.84 12.08
N THR A 140 7.52 -9.29 12.58
CA THR A 140 6.88 -9.74 13.82
C THR A 140 6.35 -11.18 13.69
N LEU A 141 5.78 -11.51 12.54
CA LEU A 141 5.23 -12.82 12.23
C LEU A 141 6.33 -13.89 12.12
N GLU A 142 7.45 -13.58 11.46
CA GLU A 142 8.63 -14.47 11.41
C GLU A 142 9.22 -14.74 12.81
N LEU A 143 9.32 -13.71 13.66
CA LEU A 143 9.76 -13.85 15.04
C LEU A 143 8.81 -14.73 15.86
N THR A 144 7.50 -14.55 15.71
CA THR A 144 6.50 -15.36 16.42
C THR A 144 6.48 -16.81 15.95
N PHE A 145 6.63 -17.08 14.65
CA PHE A 145 6.82 -18.44 14.14
C PHE A 145 8.08 -19.09 14.70
N THR A 146 9.19 -18.35 14.74
CA THR A 146 10.46 -18.83 15.30
C THR A 146 10.32 -19.15 16.79
N ALA A 147 9.66 -18.28 17.56
CA ALA A 147 9.38 -18.50 18.97
C ALA A 147 8.48 -19.74 19.18
N LEU A 148 7.43 -19.90 18.36
CA LEU A 148 6.52 -21.04 18.44
C LEU A 148 7.23 -22.36 18.10
N ARG A 149 8.07 -22.37 17.05
CA ARG A 149 8.88 -23.54 16.69
C ARG A 149 9.84 -23.92 17.81
N THR A 150 10.49 -22.94 18.43
CA THR A 150 11.37 -23.13 19.58
C THR A 150 10.61 -23.70 20.78
N ALA A 151 9.47 -23.10 21.14
CA ALA A 151 8.62 -23.58 22.23
C ALA A 151 8.15 -25.03 22.00
N HIS A 152 7.79 -25.35 20.75
CA HIS A 152 7.40 -26.70 20.36
C HIS A 152 8.54 -27.72 20.49
N LEU A 153 9.78 -27.35 20.13
CA LEU A 153 10.97 -28.18 20.35
C LEU A 153 11.25 -28.42 21.84
N PHE A 154 11.08 -27.41 22.67
CA PHE A 154 11.22 -27.56 24.12
C PHE A 154 10.17 -28.52 24.69
N LEU A 155 8.90 -28.34 24.31
CA LEU A 155 7.80 -29.18 24.77
C LEU A 155 7.97 -30.64 24.32
N SER A 156 8.39 -30.87 23.08
CA SER A 156 8.63 -32.23 22.57
C SER A 156 9.80 -32.91 23.29
N THR A 157 10.89 -32.18 23.53
CA THR A 157 12.06 -32.69 24.27
C THR A 157 11.66 -33.04 25.71
N ALA A 158 10.92 -32.16 26.39
CA ALA A 158 10.42 -32.41 27.74
C ALA A 158 9.49 -33.64 27.80
N ALA A 159 8.60 -33.80 26.82
CA ALA A 159 7.71 -34.97 26.74
C ALA A 159 8.49 -36.29 26.54
N ILE A 160 9.51 -36.29 25.68
CA ILE A 160 10.38 -37.46 25.45
C ILE A 160 11.13 -37.83 26.75
N LEU A 161 11.73 -36.84 27.41
CA LEU A 161 12.43 -37.04 28.68
C LEU A 161 11.49 -37.57 29.77
N GLY A 162 10.27 -37.04 29.87
CA GLY A 162 9.24 -37.52 30.79
C GLY A 162 8.85 -38.98 30.54
N LEU A 163 8.66 -39.37 29.27
CA LEU A 163 8.37 -40.76 28.90
C LEU A 163 9.54 -41.70 29.23
N LEU A 164 10.79 -41.27 28.99
CA LEU A 164 11.97 -42.05 29.34
C LEU A 164 12.09 -42.24 30.86
N ALA A 165 11.83 -41.19 31.64
CA ALA A 165 11.84 -41.25 33.10
C ALA A 165 10.74 -42.15 33.67
N LEU A 166 9.54 -42.11 33.10
CA LEU A 166 8.45 -43.03 33.49
C LEU A 166 8.78 -44.48 33.12
N SER A 167 9.42 -44.69 31.96
CA SER A 167 9.83 -46.03 31.52
C SER A 167 10.92 -46.61 32.42
N SER A 168 11.90 -45.80 32.84
CA SER A 168 12.94 -46.25 33.77
C SER A 168 12.37 -46.54 35.16
N LEU A 169 11.41 -45.76 35.63
CA LEU A 169 10.73 -46.00 36.90
C LEU A 169 9.89 -47.28 36.87
N GLY A 170 9.14 -47.52 35.79
CA GLY A 170 8.38 -48.76 35.61
C GLY A 170 9.27 -50.00 35.55
N LEU A 171 10.44 -49.88 34.91
CA LEU A 171 11.41 -50.97 34.83
C LEU A 171 12.07 -51.25 36.19
N ALA A 172 12.38 -50.21 36.97
CA ALA A 172 12.85 -50.35 38.34
C ALA A 172 11.81 -51.04 39.25
N TYR A 173 10.53 -50.66 39.13
CA TYR A 173 9.44 -51.28 39.89
C TYR A 173 9.29 -52.77 39.54
N LEU A 174 9.38 -53.14 38.26
CA LEU A 174 9.34 -54.54 37.84
C LEU A 174 10.51 -55.35 38.42
N ILE A 175 11.73 -54.79 38.43
CA ILE A 175 12.90 -55.46 39.01
C ILE A 175 12.71 -55.71 40.51
N ASP A 176 12.23 -54.71 41.26
CA ASP A 176 11.99 -54.81 42.70
C ASP A 176 10.93 -55.88 43.04
N GLU A 177 9.84 -55.94 42.25
CA GLU A 177 8.79 -56.96 42.41
C GLU A 177 9.35 -58.38 42.16
N PHE A 178 10.17 -58.57 41.12
CA PHE A 178 10.81 -59.87 40.84
C PHE A 178 11.78 -60.30 41.95
N GLU A 179 12.55 -59.36 42.54
CA GLU A 179 13.44 -59.67 43.66
C GLU A 179 12.65 -60.05 44.93
N SER A 180 11.52 -59.38 45.18
CA SER A 180 10.62 -59.68 46.30
C SER A 180 10.00 -61.09 46.19
N GLU A 181 9.54 -61.50 45.00
CA GLU A 181 9.00 -62.84 44.77
C GLU A 181 10.08 -63.95 44.94
N GLU A 182 11.32 -63.70 44.50
CA GLU A 182 12.40 -64.69 44.64
C GLU A 182 12.79 -64.93 46.12
N GLN A 183 12.71 -63.89 46.96
CA GLN A 183 12.97 -64.01 48.39
C GLN A 183 11.84 -64.74 49.13
N GLY A 184 10.57 -64.45 48.81
CA GLY A 184 9.42 -65.13 49.42
C GLY A 184 9.36 -66.64 49.10
N GLY A 185 9.79 -67.06 47.91
CA GLY A 185 9.84 -68.48 47.53
C GLY A 185 10.90 -69.31 48.28
N LYS A 186 11.93 -68.68 48.87
CA LYS A 186 12.98 -69.39 49.64
C LYS A 186 12.53 -69.74 51.06
N GLU A 187 11.69 -68.93 51.70
CA GLU A 187 11.18 -69.22 53.05
C GLU A 187 10.15 -70.36 53.06
N GLN A 188 9.36 -70.53 52.00
CA GLN A 188 8.31 -71.55 51.96
C GLN A 188 8.82 -73.00 51.79
N LYS A 189 10.10 -73.22 51.45
CA LYS A 189 10.70 -74.57 51.33
C LYS A 189 11.38 -75.06 52.61
N SER A 190 11.36 -74.28 53.70
CA SER A 190 12.04 -74.62 54.96
C SER A 190 11.08 -75.07 56.09
N TYR A 191 9.83 -75.41 55.77
CA TYR A 191 8.86 -75.99 56.71
C TYR A 191 8.44 -77.40 56.28
#